data_AF-A0A843K3J5-F1
#
_entry.id   AF-A0A843K3J5-F1
#
_cell.length_a   1.000
_cell.length_b   1.000
_cell.length_c   1.000
_cell.angle_alpha   90.00
_cell.angle_beta   90.00
_cell.angle_gamma   90.00
#
_symmetry.space_group_name_H-M   'P 1'
#
loop_
_entity.id
_entity.type
_entity.pdbx_description
1 polymer ?
#
loop_
_entity_poly.entity_id
_entity_poly.type
_entity_poly.pdbx_seq_one_letter_code
_entity_poly.pdbx_strand_id
1 'polypeptide(L)'
;MYEQIVQAVDKMKKGSSGYEGISAILNRYAGGEIDLDEAYYDLLEAELIAMPKRCGMSAKRPVTAEDELRLKEKILEKIKEDLH
;
A
#
# COMPACT_ATOMS: atom_id res chain seq x y z
N MET A 1 -1.42 -8.12 5.38
CA MET A 1 -0.47 -6.99 5.31
C MET A 1 -0.27 -6.61 3.85
N TYR A 2 0.53 -7.36 3.09
CA TYR A 2 0.69 -7.19 1.64
C TYR A 2 -0.63 -7.01 0.89
N GLU A 3 -1.60 -7.93 1.06
CA GLU A 3 -2.91 -7.81 0.38
C GLU A 3 -3.70 -6.55 0.75
N GLN A 4 -3.55 -6.02 1.98
CA GLN A 4 -4.24 -4.79 2.37
C GLN A 4 -3.63 -3.58 1.68
N ILE A 5 -2.29 -3.56 1.54
CA ILE A 5 -1.61 -2.53 0.76
C ILE A 5 -1.99 -2.63 -0.72
N VAL A 6 -2.00 -3.83 -1.29
CA VAL A 6 -2.45 -4.04 -2.69
C VAL A 6 -3.89 -3.54 -2.88
N GLN A 7 -4.79 -3.84 -1.94
CA GLN A 7 -6.17 -3.35 -1.99
C GLN A 7 -6.24 -1.83 -1.82
N ALA A 8 -5.39 -1.22 -1.01
CA ALA A 8 -5.31 0.23 -0.88
C ALA A 8 -4.86 0.87 -2.20
N VAL A 9 -3.86 0.30 -2.87
CA VAL A 9 -3.40 0.72 -4.21
C VAL A 9 -4.48 0.57 -5.28
N ASP A 10 -5.29 -0.50 -5.22
CA ASP A 10 -6.39 -0.68 -6.17
C ASP A 10 -7.55 0.30 -5.91
N LYS A 11 -7.80 0.61 -4.63
CA LYS A 11 -8.88 1.51 -4.21
C LYS A 11 -8.51 2.98 -4.28
N MET A 12 -7.23 3.33 -4.19
CA MET A 12 -6.79 4.72 -4.27
C MET A 12 -7.13 5.24 -5.66
N LYS A 13 -7.98 6.26 -5.67
CA LYS A 13 -8.41 6.97 -6.88
C LYS A 13 -8.29 8.45 -6.59
N LYS A 14 -7.79 9.21 -7.56
CA LYS A 14 -7.73 10.66 -7.45
C LYS A 14 -9.11 11.22 -7.10
N GLY A 15 -9.19 12.02 -6.03
CA GLY A 15 -10.44 12.58 -5.50
C GLY A 15 -11.15 11.73 -4.43
N SER A 16 -10.69 10.52 -4.11
CA SER A 16 -11.18 9.79 -2.93
C SER A 16 -10.56 10.35 -1.66
N SER A 17 -11.35 10.41 -0.58
CA SER A 17 -10.85 10.75 0.75
C SER A 17 -9.70 9.81 1.13
N GLY A 18 -8.55 10.38 1.49
CA GLY A 18 -7.35 9.61 1.82
C GLY A 18 -6.40 9.31 0.66
N TYR A 19 -6.72 9.69 -0.59
CA TYR A 19 -5.81 9.49 -1.73
C TYR A 19 -4.43 10.11 -1.52
N GLU A 20 -4.39 11.36 -1.03
CA GLU A 20 -3.13 12.08 -0.80
C GLU A 20 -2.28 11.40 0.28
N GLY A 21 -2.92 10.95 1.37
CA GLY A 21 -2.25 10.20 2.44
C GLY A 21 -1.73 8.85 1.97
N ILE A 22 -2.56 8.08 1.25
CA ILE A 22 -2.17 6.77 0.71
C ILE A 22 -1.01 6.94 -0.27
N SER A 23 -1.12 7.90 -1.19
CA SER A 23 -0.08 8.16 -2.18
C SER A 23 1.23 8.60 -1.51
N ALA A 24 1.18 9.46 -0.49
CA ALA A 24 2.38 9.91 0.21
C ALA A 24 3.13 8.75 0.89
N ILE A 25 2.42 7.92 1.65
CA ILE A 25 3.03 6.78 2.37
C ILE A 25 3.56 5.73 1.37
N LEU A 26 2.77 5.40 0.36
CA LEU A 26 3.16 4.41 -0.64
C LEU A 26 4.29 4.87 -1.55
N ASN A 27 4.38 6.18 -1.83
CA ASN A 27 5.51 6.75 -2.58
C ASN A 27 6.81 6.60 -1.78
N ARG A 28 6.80 6.86 -0.47
CA ARG A 28 7.96 6.62 0.41
C ARG A 28 8.39 5.15 0.42
N TYR A 29 7.42 4.23 0.47
CA TYR A 29 7.69 2.78 0.36
C TYR A 29 8.30 2.41 -1.00
N ALA A 30 7.73 2.92 -2.09
CA ALA A 30 8.23 2.67 -3.45
C ALA A 30 9.64 3.26 -3.65
N GLY A 31 9.92 4.42 -3.05
CA GLY A 31 11.24 5.04 -3.00
C GLY A 31 12.26 4.33 -2.11
N GLY A 32 11.82 3.36 -1.30
CA GLY A 32 12.68 2.64 -0.35
C GLY A 32 13.05 3.47 0.88
N GLU A 33 12.29 4.52 1.19
CA GLU A 33 12.47 5.29 2.43
C GLU A 33 11.96 4.54 3.66
N ILE A 34 10.93 3.71 3.47
CA ILE A 34 10.29 2.89 4.51
C ILE A 34 10.06 1.48 4.00
N ASP A 35 10.02 0.51 4.91
CA ASP A 35 9.74 -0.89 4.58
C ASP A 35 8.25 -1.17 4.40
N LEU A 36 7.90 -2.33 3.83
CA LEU A 36 6.51 -2.77 3.64
C LEU A 36 5.76 -2.77 4.98
N ASP A 37 6.48 -3.12 6.05
CA ASP A 37 5.91 -3.19 7.38
C ASP A 37 5.57 -1.80 7.92
N GLU A 38 6.48 -0.84 7.81
CA GLU A 38 6.26 0.55 8.22
C GLU A 38 5.13 1.20 7.41
N ALA A 39 5.14 1.01 6.08
CA ALA A 39 4.09 1.54 5.21
C ALA A 39 2.69 1.05 5.61
N TYR A 40 2.57 -0.22 6.02
CA TYR A 40 1.32 -0.76 6.52
C TYR A 40 0.85 -0.09 7.81
N TYR A 41 1.76 0.09 8.77
CA TYR A 41 1.41 0.70 10.06
C TYR A 41 1.08 2.17 9.89
N ASP A 42 1.84 2.92 9.08
CA ASP A 42 1.54 4.31 8.73
C ASP A 42 0.13 4.44 8.11
N LEU A 43 -0.22 3.54 7.18
CA LEU A 43 -1.55 3.52 6.57
C LEU A 43 -2.66 3.18 7.58
N LEU A 44 -2.39 2.33 8.57
CA LEU A 44 -3.34 2.01 9.63
C LEU A 44 -3.51 3.18 10.60
N GLU A 45 -2.41 3.79 11.03
CA GLU A 45 -2.41 4.92 11.96
C GLU A 45 -3.10 6.14 11.36
N ALA A 46 -2.92 6.36 10.07
CA ALA A 46 -3.62 7.41 9.32
C ALA A 46 -5.09 7.06 8.99
N GLU A 47 -5.60 5.92 9.46
CA GLU A 47 -6.95 5.40 9.17
C GLU A 47 -7.27 5.24 7.67
N LEU A 48 -6.22 5.12 6.83
CA LEU A 48 -6.33 5.03 5.38
C LEU A 48 -6.64 3.61 4.90
N ILE A 49 -6.29 2.61 5.72
CA ILE A 49 -6.70 1.22 5.53
C ILE A 49 -7.46 0.72 6.74
N ALA A 50 -8.44 -0.16 6.49
CA ALA A 50 -9.24 -0.73 7.55
C ALA A 50 -8.41 -1.72 8.38
N MET A 51 -8.44 -1.56 9.71
CA MET A 51 -7.85 -2.54 10.61
C MET A 51 -8.50 -3.92 10.39
N PRO A 52 -7.70 -4.98 10.17
CA PRO A 52 -8.25 -6.30 9.92
C PRO A 52 -9.00 -6.83 11.15
N LYS A 53 -10.34 -6.92 11.06
CA LYS A 53 -11.20 -7.44 12.15
C LYS A 53 -11.05 -8.94 12.41
N ARG A 54 -10.44 -9.68 11.50
CA ARG A 54 -10.14 -11.11 11.67
C ARG A 54 -8.65 -11.31 11.51
N CYS A 55 -7.97 -11.54 12.62
CA CYS A 55 -6.67 -12.22 12.66
C CYS A 55 -6.89 -13.71 12.32
N GLY A 56 -7.50 -13.99 11.17
CA GLY A 56 -7.46 -15.33 10.61
C GLY A 56 -6.04 -15.51 10.11
N MET A 57 -5.28 -16.38 10.76
CA MET A 57 -3.99 -16.87 10.27
C MET A 57 -4.21 -17.65 8.95
N SER A 58 -4.66 -16.97 7.89
CA SER A 58 -4.50 -17.46 6.54
C SER A 58 -3.00 -17.47 6.31
N ALA A 59 -2.43 -18.65 6.07
CA ALA A 59 -1.01 -18.86 5.85
C ALA A 59 -0.47 -17.77 4.93
N LYS A 60 0.22 -16.79 5.51
CA LYS A 60 0.82 -15.68 4.76
C LYS A 60 1.75 -16.34 3.75
N ARG A 61 1.42 -16.26 2.47
CA ARG A 61 2.40 -16.55 1.43
C ARG A 61 3.59 -15.64 1.76
N PRO A 62 4.82 -16.18 1.91
CA PRO A 62 5.96 -15.34 2.17
C PRO A 62 6.04 -14.32 1.03
N VAL A 63 6.02 -13.03 1.38
CA VAL A 63 6.19 -11.97 0.40
C VAL A 63 7.61 -12.12 -0.10
N THR A 64 7.75 -12.42 -1.39
CA THR A 64 9.07 -12.54 -2.01
C THR A 64 9.55 -11.18 -2.46
N ALA A 65 10.86 -11.04 -2.69
CA ALA A 65 11.42 -9.81 -3.27
C ALA A 65 10.77 -9.46 -4.63
N GLU A 66 10.32 -10.45 -5.40
CA GLU A 66 9.58 -10.23 -6.64
C GLU A 66 8.19 -9.62 -6.39
N ASP A 67 7.48 -10.07 -5.35
CA ASP A 67 6.19 -9.51 -4.96
C ASP A 67 6.33 -8.05 -4.51
N GLU A 68 7.35 -7.75 -3.71
CA GLU A 68 7.63 -6.37 -3.30
C GLU A 68 7.94 -5.47 -4.49
N LEU A 69 8.80 -5.94 -5.41
CA LEU A 69 9.18 -5.19 -6.59
C LEU A 69 7.96 -4.89 -7.47
N ARG A 70 7.11 -5.89 -7.73
CA ARG A 70 5.85 -5.71 -8.47
C ARG A 70 4.91 -4.73 -7.77
N LEU A 71 4.84 -4.76 -6.44
CA LEU A 71 4.01 -3.82 -5.68
C LEU A 71 4.52 -2.38 -5.84
N LYS A 72 5.84 -2.18 -5.74
CA LYS A 72 6.46 -0.86 -5.92
C LYS A 72 6.21 -0.31 -7.32
N GLU A 73 6.40 -1.14 -8.35
CA GLU A 73 6.10 -0.76 -9.74
C GLU A 73 4.63 -0.36 -9.90
N LYS A 74 3.70 -1.18 -9.38
CA LYS A 74 2.27 -0.89 -9.45
C LYS A 74 1.89 0.43 -8.77
N ILE A 75 2.50 0.74 -7.62
CA ILE A 75 2.30 2.01 -6.91
C ILE A 75 2.75 3.18 -7.80
N LEU A 76 3.95 3.08 -8.37
CA LEU A 76 4.52 4.11 -9.22
C LEU A 76 3.69 4.34 -10.48
N GLU A 77 3.23 3.26 -11.13
CA GLU A 77 2.33 3.34 -12.28
C GLU A 77 1.03 4.04 -11.90
N LYS A 78 0.40 3.66 -10.78
CA LYS A 78 -0.86 4.27 -10.32
C LYS A 78 -0.73 5.78 -10.08
N ILE A 79 0.33 6.18 -9.37
CA ILE A 79 0.61 7.59 -9.08
C ILE A 79 0.90 8.36 -10.37
N LYS A 80 1.60 7.74 -11.33
CA LYS A 80 1.95 8.35 -12.61
C LYS A 80 0.77 8.47 -13.58
N GLU A 81 -0.08 7.45 -13.65
CA GLU A 81 -1.33 7.48 -14.44
C GLU A 81 -2.27 8.59 -13.97
N ASP A 82 -2.35 8.82 -12.66
CA ASP A 82 -3.15 9.92 -12.10
C ASP A 82 -2.54 11.32 -12.35
N LEU A 83 -1.31 11.42 -12.87
CA LEU A 83 -0.64 12.70 -13.17
C LEU A 83 -0.88 13.19 -14.61
N HIS A 84 -1.47 12.36 -15.47
CA HIS A 84 -1.75 12.64 -16.89
C HIS A 84 -3.25 12.84 -17.15
#